data_AF-A0A158NPZ5-F1
#
_entry.id   AF-A0A158NPZ5-F1
#
_cell.length_a   1.000
_cell.length_b   1.000
_cell.length_c   1.000
_cell.angle_alpha   90.00
_cell.angle_beta   90.00
_cell.angle_gamma   90.00
#
_symmetry.space_group_name_H-M   'P 1'
#
loop_
_entity.id
_entity.type
_entity.pdbx_description
1 polymer ?
#
loop_
_entity_poly.entity_id
_entity_poly.type
_entity_poly.pdbx_seq_one_letter_code
_entity_poly.pdbx_strand_id
1 'polypeptide(L)'
;MRRQRILTLLLISLKELIEKQMSVQQMCERRSVELILEIFAKCLHQRNEDFQVDQRLLLITGAYVWKCIVRYPEDLQIFLNGGGLYSMLDIIEIANYPVKCLYLGALTDMCDSTFCGPCLCTWRGADKKTGLISLFMSIWREEEDRIGIKRRADDPEFLQMGTKQWRDTYCFQLTDDVCPTIIDMLGSVRSKIFSILKIIERDSDKYEIAQKHYKILLEELPIKDQITLCCADMYLRLKLGQMWTELSKYLEQVHLIPVSTDAQLICHMVQFHHSWKITIKDRQRKLVEMAKNADEILEKDEFAKIRDSKLASTLEALDDIERIRRTTDRSYMLQKKARQRQQVRATLSFPKDADIKQCHRTFLDKTNVTAIFGQHHLVDLHIPYLKDFQNDFTEISPISPILPFDSPRKVLKSFAPNYHEFLVL
;
A
#
# COMPACT_ATOMS: atom_id res chain seq x y z
N MET A 1 -8.91 22.46 -19.71
CA MET A 1 -7.68 23.04 -20.32
C MET A 1 -7.66 24.56 -20.51
N ARG A 2 -8.32 25.20 -21.50
CA ARG A 2 -8.10 26.65 -21.81
C ARG A 2 -8.23 27.60 -20.60
N ARG A 3 -9.26 27.43 -19.76
CA ARG A 3 -9.46 28.22 -18.52
C ARG A 3 -8.35 28.01 -17.49
N GLN A 4 -7.91 26.76 -17.28
CA GLN A 4 -6.80 26.45 -16.37
C GLN A 4 -5.50 27.14 -16.83
N ARG A 5 -5.18 27.16 -18.14
CA ARG A 5 -4.01 27.87 -18.67
C ARG A 5 -4.02 29.38 -18.42
N ILE A 6 -5.19 30.02 -18.56
CA ILE A 6 -5.35 31.45 -18.24
C ILE A 6 -5.08 31.67 -16.75
N LEU A 7 -5.67 30.85 -15.89
CA LEU A 7 -5.42 30.91 -14.45
C LEU A 7 -3.94 30.68 -14.10
N THR A 8 -3.26 29.73 -14.76
CA THR A 8 -1.82 29.49 -14.59
C THR A 8 -1.00 30.75 -14.92
N LEU A 9 -1.28 31.41 -16.05
CA LEU A 9 -0.57 32.63 -16.45
C LEU A 9 -0.84 33.79 -15.49
N LEU A 10 -2.09 33.96 -15.03
CA LEU A 10 -2.44 34.97 -14.03
C LEU A 10 -1.73 34.72 -12.69
N LEU A 11 -1.65 33.47 -12.23
CA LEU A 11 -0.93 33.11 -11.01
C LEU A 11 0.59 33.32 -11.15
N ILE A 12 1.18 33.06 -12.32
CA ILE A 12 2.60 33.41 -12.59
C ILE A 12 2.79 34.92 -12.44
N SER A 13 1.96 35.72 -13.12
CA SER A 13 2.07 37.19 -13.07
C SER A 13 1.87 37.74 -11.66
N LEU A 14 0.89 37.23 -10.91
CA LEU A 14 0.61 37.65 -9.53
C LEU A 14 1.73 37.23 -8.57
N LYS A 15 2.24 36.00 -8.68
CA LYS A 15 3.37 35.49 -7.90
C LYS A 15 4.61 36.37 -8.08
N GLU A 16 4.99 36.66 -9.32
CA GLU A 16 6.15 37.50 -9.65
C GLU A 16 5.98 38.95 -9.21
N LEU A 17 4.75 39.48 -9.21
CA LEU A 17 4.45 40.84 -8.76
C LEU A 17 4.57 40.96 -7.23
N ILE A 18 3.97 40.02 -6.49
CA ILE A 18 4.02 39.97 -5.02
C ILE A 18 5.45 39.71 -4.52
N GLU A 19 6.19 38.79 -5.16
CA GLU A 19 7.60 38.51 -4.80
C GLU A 19 8.52 39.73 -4.99
N LYS A 20 8.12 40.73 -5.78
CA LYS A 20 8.89 41.98 -6.04
C LYS A 20 8.34 43.22 -5.35
N GLN A 21 7.07 43.25 -4.95
CA GLN A 21 6.40 44.45 -4.43
C GLN A 21 5.57 44.16 -3.17
N MET A 22 6.16 44.44 -2.01
CA MET A 22 5.51 44.31 -0.68
C MET A 22 4.18 45.06 -0.56
N SER A 23 4.03 46.21 -1.23
CA SER A 23 2.78 46.99 -1.24
C SER A 23 1.62 46.25 -1.90
N VAL A 24 1.89 45.46 -2.95
CA VAL A 24 0.85 44.67 -3.64
C VAL A 24 0.37 43.53 -2.76
N GLN A 25 1.27 42.93 -1.98
CA GLN A 25 0.92 41.89 -1.00
C GLN A 25 -0.11 42.41 0.00
N GLN A 26 0.15 43.54 0.66
CA GLN A 26 -0.77 44.16 1.65
C GLN A 26 -2.15 44.52 1.07
N MET A 27 -2.23 44.80 -0.24
CA MET A 27 -3.52 45.06 -0.92
C MET A 27 -4.30 43.78 -1.27
N CYS A 28 -3.65 42.62 -1.27
CA CYS A 28 -4.21 41.36 -1.76
C CYS A 28 -4.32 40.25 -0.71
N GLU A 29 -3.48 40.27 0.33
CA GLU A 29 -3.34 39.36 1.48
C GLU A 29 -4.47 38.31 1.58
N ARG A 30 -5.53 38.63 2.33
CA ARG A 30 -6.70 37.75 2.55
C ARG A 30 -7.36 37.22 1.27
N ARG A 31 -7.60 38.08 0.27
CA ARG A 31 -8.26 37.68 -0.99
C ARG A 31 -7.42 36.70 -1.79
N SER A 32 -6.09 36.80 -1.68
CA SER A 32 -5.16 35.94 -2.38
C SER A 32 -5.12 34.54 -1.75
N VAL A 33 -5.18 34.46 -0.42
CA VAL A 33 -5.32 33.20 0.32
C VAL A 33 -6.68 32.54 0.01
N GLU A 34 -7.78 33.29 0.05
CA GLU A 34 -9.12 32.81 -0.29
C GLU A 34 -9.18 32.23 -1.73
N LEU A 35 -8.56 32.90 -2.70
CA LEU A 35 -8.43 32.42 -4.08
C LEU A 35 -7.67 31.08 -4.18
N ILE A 36 -6.57 30.93 -3.43
CA ILE A 36 -5.77 29.70 -3.43
C ILE A 36 -6.53 28.53 -2.79
N LEU A 37 -7.26 28.78 -1.70
CA LEU A 37 -8.13 27.79 -1.07
C LEU A 37 -9.28 27.36 -2.01
N GLU A 38 -9.89 28.30 -2.74
CA GLU A 38 -10.85 27.97 -3.80
C GLU A 38 -10.25 27.09 -4.91
N ILE A 39 -9.02 27.36 -5.33
CA ILE A 39 -8.31 26.57 -6.36
C ILE A 39 -8.07 25.15 -5.84
N PHE A 40 -7.60 25.00 -4.60
CA PHE A 40 -7.42 23.69 -3.96
C PHE A 40 -8.75 22.93 -3.86
N ALA A 41 -9.82 23.58 -3.38
CA ALA A 41 -11.14 22.97 -3.31
C ALA A 41 -11.62 22.49 -4.69
N LYS A 42 -11.42 23.28 -5.76
CA LYS A 42 -11.78 22.92 -7.14
C LYS A 42 -10.90 21.81 -7.74
N CYS A 43 -9.64 21.71 -7.33
CA CYS A 43 -8.73 20.64 -7.75
C CYS A 43 -9.07 19.31 -7.08
N LEU A 44 -9.43 19.31 -5.79
CA LEU A 44 -9.71 18.12 -4.99
C LEU A 44 -11.16 17.62 -5.12
N HIS A 45 -12.15 18.52 -5.06
CA HIS A 45 -13.57 18.17 -5.00
C HIS A 45 -14.25 18.25 -6.38
N GLN A 46 -13.85 17.38 -7.29
CA GLN A 46 -14.40 17.32 -8.64
C GLN A 46 -15.76 16.60 -8.63
N ARG A 47 -16.82 17.28 -9.09
CA ARG A 47 -18.20 16.79 -9.00
C ARG A 47 -18.72 15.99 -10.20
N ASN A 48 -17.99 15.92 -11.31
CA ASN A 48 -18.34 15.12 -12.50
C ASN A 48 -17.09 14.87 -13.37
N GLU A 49 -17.21 13.89 -14.26
CA GLU A 49 -16.15 13.30 -15.09
C GLU A 49 -15.49 14.29 -16.10
N ASP A 50 -14.37 13.89 -16.70
CA ASP A 50 -13.53 14.60 -17.70
C ASP A 50 -12.70 15.83 -17.28
N PHE A 51 -12.76 16.33 -16.04
CA PHE A 51 -11.89 17.45 -15.62
C PHE A 51 -10.50 17.03 -15.13
N GLN A 52 -9.58 16.67 -16.05
CA GLN A 52 -8.18 16.50 -15.66
C GLN A 52 -7.57 17.82 -15.18
N VAL A 53 -6.97 17.80 -13.99
CA VAL A 53 -6.21 18.93 -13.41
C VAL A 53 -4.83 18.99 -14.07
N ASP A 54 -4.54 20.10 -14.74
CA ASP A 54 -3.23 20.37 -15.33
C ASP A 54 -2.18 20.47 -14.21
N GLN A 55 -1.18 19.60 -14.24
CA GLN A 55 -0.08 19.59 -13.27
C GLN A 55 0.67 20.94 -13.24
N ARG A 56 0.63 21.73 -14.32
CA ARG A 56 1.18 23.10 -14.37
C ARG A 56 0.41 24.07 -13.47
N LEU A 57 -0.90 23.89 -13.33
CA LEU A 57 -1.72 24.67 -12.40
C LEU A 57 -1.37 24.32 -10.96
N LEU A 58 -1.23 23.03 -10.62
CA LEU A 58 -0.75 22.62 -9.30
C LEU A 58 0.66 23.16 -9.01
N LEU A 59 1.60 23.03 -9.95
CA LEU A 59 2.96 23.59 -9.80
C LEU A 59 2.94 25.10 -9.51
N ILE A 60 2.19 25.92 -10.28
CA ILE A 60 2.18 27.36 -9.98
C ILE A 60 1.44 27.67 -8.67
N THR A 61 0.40 26.92 -8.33
CA THR A 61 -0.35 27.14 -7.08
C THR A 61 0.51 26.81 -5.87
N GLY A 62 1.25 25.70 -5.88
CA GLY A 62 2.25 25.37 -4.86
C GLY A 62 3.41 26.37 -4.79
N ALA A 63 3.88 26.86 -5.94
CA ALA A 63 4.93 27.89 -5.98
C ALA A 63 4.44 29.24 -5.45
N TYR A 64 3.16 29.59 -5.69
CA TYR A 64 2.49 30.73 -5.10
C TYR A 64 2.38 30.58 -3.59
N VAL A 65 1.88 29.44 -3.07
CA VAL A 65 1.84 29.17 -1.62
C VAL A 65 3.23 29.34 -1.00
N TRP A 66 4.25 28.73 -1.59
CA TRP A 66 5.61 28.81 -1.07
C TRP A 66 6.17 30.25 -1.08
N LYS A 67 6.02 30.99 -2.18
CA LYS A 67 6.65 32.31 -2.35
C LYS A 67 5.82 33.50 -1.86
N CYS A 68 4.50 33.34 -1.71
CA CYS A 68 3.57 34.42 -1.44
C CYS A 68 2.64 34.19 -0.24
N ILE A 69 2.65 33.00 0.38
CA ILE A 69 1.90 32.73 1.62
C ILE A 69 2.85 32.32 2.76
N VAL A 70 3.67 31.28 2.56
CA VAL A 70 4.58 30.76 3.61
C VAL A 70 5.59 31.80 4.11
N ARG A 71 5.98 32.76 3.27
CA ARG A 71 6.92 33.84 3.64
C ARG A 71 6.32 34.90 4.57
N TYR A 72 5.00 34.92 4.77
CA TYR A 72 4.29 36.01 5.42
C TYR A 72 3.37 35.47 6.53
N PRO A 73 3.66 35.74 7.81
CA PRO A 73 2.97 35.09 8.92
C PRO A 73 1.45 35.29 8.97
N GLU A 74 0.95 36.46 8.56
CA GLU A 74 -0.48 36.79 8.58
C GLU A 74 -1.25 36.02 7.49
N ASP A 75 -0.78 36.07 6.23
CA ASP A 75 -1.25 35.20 5.13
C ASP A 75 -1.21 33.71 5.51
N LEU A 76 -0.11 33.25 6.12
CA LEU A 76 0.05 31.86 6.54
C LEU A 76 -0.95 31.46 7.63
N GLN A 77 -1.22 32.32 8.62
CA GLN A 77 -2.24 32.07 9.64
C GLN A 77 -3.63 31.96 9.01
N ILE A 78 -4.00 32.85 8.08
CA ILE A 78 -5.28 32.78 7.36
C ILE A 78 -5.37 31.46 6.56
N PHE A 79 -4.30 31.06 5.89
CA PHE A 79 -4.23 29.84 5.09
C PHE A 79 -4.34 28.57 5.93
N LEU A 80 -3.67 28.51 7.09
CA LEU A 80 -3.77 27.40 8.04
C LEU A 80 -5.19 27.28 8.61
N ASN A 81 -5.78 28.39 9.05
CA ASN A 81 -7.15 28.44 9.57
C ASN A 81 -8.20 28.08 8.50
N GLY A 82 -7.93 28.39 7.22
CA GLY A 82 -8.74 27.97 6.08
C GLY A 82 -8.57 26.51 5.65
N GLY A 83 -7.79 25.71 6.38
CA GLY A 83 -7.57 24.30 6.07
C GLY A 83 -6.59 24.03 4.93
N GLY A 84 -5.86 25.05 4.47
CA GLY A 84 -4.97 24.97 3.30
C GLY A 84 -3.87 23.92 3.42
N LEU A 85 -3.38 23.66 4.65
CA LEU A 85 -2.39 22.61 4.91
C LEU A 85 -2.95 21.19 4.71
N TYR A 86 -4.19 20.92 5.11
CA TYR A 86 -4.83 19.62 4.81
C TYR A 86 -4.95 19.43 3.29
N SER A 87 -5.43 20.47 2.59
CA SER A 87 -5.50 20.45 1.12
C SER A 87 -4.15 20.27 0.43
N MET A 88 -3.05 20.80 1.01
CA MET A 88 -1.71 20.54 0.48
C MET A 88 -1.29 19.08 0.64
N LEU A 89 -1.62 18.44 1.77
CA LEU A 89 -1.32 17.02 2.01
C LEU A 89 -2.16 16.12 1.08
N ASP A 90 -3.43 16.44 0.88
CA ASP A 90 -4.30 15.75 -0.10
C ASP A 90 -3.73 15.86 -1.53
N ILE A 91 -3.20 17.03 -1.91
CA ILE A 91 -2.51 17.22 -3.20
C ILE A 91 -1.20 16.41 -3.25
N ILE A 92 -0.43 16.35 -2.16
CA ILE A 92 0.80 15.54 -2.07
C ILE A 92 0.50 14.04 -2.22
N GLU A 93 -0.64 13.55 -1.72
CA GLU A 93 -1.08 12.16 -1.89
C GLU A 93 -1.29 11.82 -3.38
N ILE A 94 -2.04 12.66 -4.12
CA ILE A 94 -2.52 12.34 -5.48
C ILE A 94 -1.65 12.85 -6.64
N ALA A 95 -0.77 13.83 -6.44
CA ALA A 95 -0.12 14.53 -7.56
C ALA A 95 1.15 13.84 -8.10
N ASN A 96 1.62 14.23 -9.28
CA ASN A 96 2.86 13.67 -9.85
C ASN A 96 4.11 14.14 -9.10
N TYR A 97 5.20 13.37 -9.20
CA TYR A 97 6.47 13.63 -8.50
C TYR A 97 6.94 15.11 -8.47
N PRO A 98 6.93 15.89 -9.57
CA PRO A 98 7.37 17.28 -9.53
C PRO A 98 6.53 18.16 -8.60
N VAL A 99 5.22 17.90 -8.54
CA VAL A 99 4.29 18.57 -7.63
C VAL A 99 4.54 18.12 -6.19
N LYS A 100 4.67 16.80 -5.94
CA LYS A 100 5.03 16.27 -4.60
C LYS A 100 6.31 16.94 -4.08
N CYS A 101 7.34 17.07 -4.93
CA CYS A 101 8.62 17.70 -4.57
C CYS A 101 8.52 19.19 -4.27
N LEU A 102 7.72 19.95 -5.03
CA LEU A 102 7.47 21.35 -4.75
C LEU A 102 6.70 21.55 -3.42
N TYR A 103 5.61 20.79 -3.24
CA TYR A 103 4.74 20.94 -2.07
C TYR A 103 5.41 20.46 -0.77
N LEU A 104 6.22 19.40 -0.81
CA LEU A 104 7.04 18.98 0.34
C LEU A 104 8.13 20.02 0.68
N GLY A 105 8.62 20.78 -0.30
CA GLY A 105 9.53 21.90 -0.06
C GLY A 105 8.83 23.03 0.68
N ALA A 106 7.68 23.48 0.15
CA ALA A 106 6.84 24.49 0.80
C ALA A 106 6.39 24.07 2.21
N LEU A 107 6.07 22.79 2.42
CA LEU A 107 5.72 22.22 3.71
C LEU A 107 6.89 22.24 4.70
N THR A 108 8.12 22.03 4.24
CA THR A 108 9.33 22.08 5.08
C THR A 108 9.49 23.48 5.69
N ASP A 109 9.50 24.52 4.85
CA ASP A 109 9.62 25.92 5.26
C ASP A 109 8.44 26.36 6.15
N MET A 110 7.22 25.87 5.86
CA MET A 110 6.04 26.13 6.67
C MET A 110 6.13 25.52 8.08
N CYS A 111 6.62 24.29 8.19
CA CYS A 111 6.81 23.63 9.49
C CYS A 111 7.94 24.25 10.30
N ASP A 112 8.98 24.79 9.64
CA ASP A 112 10.09 25.45 10.31
C ASP A 112 9.68 26.84 10.85
N SER A 113 8.91 27.58 10.06
CA SER A 113 8.42 28.93 10.40
C SER A 113 7.23 28.96 11.36
N THR A 114 6.37 27.93 11.39
CA THR A 114 5.15 27.90 12.21
C THR A 114 4.81 26.48 12.67
N PHE A 115 4.37 26.34 13.92
CA PHE A 115 4.03 25.05 14.51
C PHE A 115 2.76 24.45 13.88
N CYS A 116 2.96 23.61 12.86
CA CYS A 116 1.90 22.93 12.12
C CYS A 116 1.41 21.61 12.76
N GLY A 117 1.92 21.27 13.95
CA GLY A 117 1.70 19.96 14.60
C GLY A 117 0.25 19.49 14.72
N PRO A 118 -0.73 20.34 15.10
CA PRO A 118 -2.13 19.98 15.14
C PRO A 118 -2.67 19.41 13.82
N CYS A 119 -2.32 20.02 12.69
CA CYS A 119 -2.76 19.57 11.36
C CYS A 119 -2.01 18.31 10.93
N LEU A 120 -0.70 18.25 11.22
CA LEU A 120 0.16 17.14 10.83
C LEU A 120 -0.13 15.84 11.60
N CYS A 121 -0.60 15.90 12.85
CA CYS A 121 -1.01 14.70 13.59
C CYS A 121 -2.45 14.24 13.29
N THR A 122 -3.35 15.17 12.95
CA THR A 122 -4.77 14.88 12.67
C THR A 122 -5.06 14.52 11.21
N TRP A 123 -4.24 14.95 10.24
CA TRP A 123 -4.46 14.62 8.82
C TRP A 123 -4.51 13.10 8.58
N ARG A 124 -5.42 12.68 7.70
CA ARG A 124 -5.57 11.32 7.20
C ARG A 124 -5.80 11.36 5.70
N GLY A 125 -5.21 10.40 4.99
CA GLY A 125 -5.42 10.23 3.55
C GLY A 125 -6.85 9.82 3.20
N ALA A 126 -7.12 9.69 1.90
CA ALA A 126 -8.46 9.39 1.38
C ALA A 126 -9.07 8.08 1.94
N ASP A 127 -8.24 7.11 2.34
CA ASP A 127 -8.63 5.84 2.97
C ASP A 127 -9.01 5.98 4.47
N LYS A 128 -8.79 7.16 5.08
CA LYS A 128 -8.94 7.50 6.50
C LYS A 128 -7.99 6.76 7.46
N LYS A 129 -7.10 5.91 6.97
CA LYS A 129 -6.15 5.10 7.74
C LYS A 129 -4.71 5.58 7.59
N THR A 130 -4.33 5.96 6.37
CA THR A 130 -3.00 6.48 6.05
C THR A 130 -2.76 7.77 6.82
N GLY A 131 -1.87 7.71 7.82
CA GLY A 131 -1.36 8.89 8.52
C GLY A 131 -0.18 9.54 7.79
N LEU A 132 0.23 10.71 8.26
CA LEU A 132 1.31 11.50 7.66
C LEU A 132 2.62 10.71 7.45
N ILE A 133 3.02 9.92 8.45
CA ILE A 133 4.24 9.11 8.37
C ILE A 133 4.12 8.04 7.28
N SER A 134 2.98 7.37 7.16
CA SER A 134 2.72 6.40 6.07
C SER A 134 2.72 7.06 4.69
N LEU A 135 2.14 8.26 4.55
CA LEU A 135 2.23 9.07 3.32
C LEU A 135 3.69 9.40 2.96
N PHE A 136 4.49 9.84 3.94
CA PHE A 136 5.91 10.13 3.69
C PHE A 136 6.68 8.85 3.33
N MET A 137 6.42 7.73 4.00
CA MET A 137 7.11 6.46 3.71
C MET A 137 6.67 5.83 2.37
N SER A 138 5.45 6.09 1.88
CA SER A 138 5.04 5.69 0.52
C SER A 138 5.75 6.52 -0.53
N ILE A 139 5.74 7.85 -0.41
CA ILE A 139 6.44 8.78 -1.32
C ILE A 139 7.95 8.54 -1.33
N TRP A 140 8.54 8.20 -0.19
CA TRP A 140 9.94 7.81 -0.09
C TRP A 140 10.27 6.62 -1.01
N ARG A 141 9.44 5.58 -0.97
CA ARG A 141 9.60 4.37 -1.80
C ARG A 141 9.38 4.67 -3.28
N GLU A 142 8.37 5.49 -3.61
CA GLU A 142 8.15 5.95 -4.98
C GLU A 142 9.40 6.65 -5.55
N GLU A 143 10.14 7.45 -4.76
CA GLU A 143 11.42 7.99 -5.22
C GLU A 143 12.49 6.90 -5.38
N GLU A 144 12.67 6.02 -4.39
CA GLU A 144 13.68 4.95 -4.44
C GLU A 144 13.51 4.07 -5.69
N ASP A 145 12.27 3.68 -6.00
CA ASP A 145 11.91 2.93 -7.21
C ASP A 145 12.23 3.76 -8.48
N ARG A 146 11.87 5.06 -8.49
CA ARG A 146 12.13 5.98 -9.61
C ARG A 146 13.62 6.18 -9.90
N ILE A 147 14.48 6.21 -8.88
CA ILE A 147 15.93 6.37 -9.03
C ILE A 147 16.68 5.04 -9.10
N GLY A 148 15.97 3.91 -9.11
CA GLY A 148 16.53 2.57 -9.32
C GLY A 148 17.25 1.97 -8.12
N ILE A 149 16.95 2.40 -6.89
CA ILE A 149 17.49 1.79 -5.67
C ILE A 149 16.82 0.42 -5.50
N LYS A 150 17.62 -0.65 -5.63
CA LYS A 150 17.15 -2.01 -5.42
C LYS A 150 17.24 -2.36 -3.93
N ARG A 151 16.10 -2.44 -3.25
CA ARG A 151 15.96 -3.00 -1.89
C ARG A 151 16.18 -4.53 -1.85
N ARG A 152 17.26 -5.05 -2.44
CA ARG A 152 17.64 -6.47 -2.36
C ARG A 152 18.46 -6.72 -1.10
N ALA A 153 18.22 -7.86 -0.45
CA ALA A 153 18.84 -8.21 0.82
C ALA A 153 20.36 -8.46 0.72
N ASP A 154 20.87 -8.72 -0.48
CA ASP A 154 22.20 -9.32 -0.66
C ASP A 154 23.30 -8.31 -0.98
N ASP A 155 22.95 -7.03 -1.18
CA ASP A 155 23.88 -6.04 -1.77
C ASP A 155 24.05 -4.78 -0.90
N PRO A 156 25.14 -4.67 -0.10
CA PRO A 156 25.31 -3.59 0.88
C PRO A 156 25.68 -2.23 0.25
N GLU A 157 26.17 -2.20 -1.00
CA GLU A 157 26.53 -0.94 -1.65
C GLU A 157 25.30 -0.22 -2.24
N PHE A 158 24.41 -0.97 -2.90
CA PHE A 158 23.26 -0.46 -3.64
C PHE A 158 22.07 0.03 -2.79
N LEU A 159 22.12 -0.13 -1.47
CA LEU A 159 20.93 0.05 -0.61
C LEU A 159 20.30 1.46 -0.67
N GLN A 160 21.05 2.50 -1.09
CA GLN A 160 20.67 3.92 -0.89
C GLN A 160 21.18 4.91 -1.96
N MET A 161 22.01 4.47 -2.92
CA MET A 161 22.55 5.33 -3.98
C MET A 161 21.76 5.08 -5.27
N GLY A 162 21.21 6.13 -5.88
CA GLY A 162 20.45 6.01 -7.13
C GLY A 162 21.33 5.56 -8.30
N THR A 163 20.77 4.88 -9.29
CA THR A 163 21.53 4.35 -10.45
C THR A 163 22.24 5.45 -11.25
N LYS A 164 21.71 6.68 -11.25
CA LYS A 164 22.42 7.83 -11.83
C LYS A 164 23.64 8.20 -10.98
N GLN A 165 23.42 8.54 -9.71
CA GLN A 165 24.48 8.91 -8.77
C GLN A 165 25.61 7.85 -8.75
N TRP A 166 25.27 6.56 -8.72
CA TRP A 166 26.26 5.48 -8.73
C TRP A 166 27.16 5.51 -9.98
N ARG A 167 26.59 5.73 -11.17
CA ARG A 167 27.41 5.88 -12.39
C ARG A 167 28.27 7.15 -12.32
N ASP A 168 27.70 8.25 -11.84
CA ASP A 168 28.39 9.53 -11.69
C ASP A 168 29.55 9.44 -10.67
N THR A 169 29.44 8.60 -9.63
CA THR A 169 30.50 8.34 -8.62
C THR A 169 31.56 7.34 -9.08
N TYR A 170 31.18 6.24 -9.75
CA TYR A 170 32.06 5.08 -9.99
C TYR A 170 32.45 4.84 -11.44
N CYS A 171 31.71 5.35 -12.42
CA CYS A 171 31.95 5.10 -13.85
C CYS A 171 32.48 6.31 -14.62
N PHE A 172 32.31 7.52 -14.09
CA PHE A 172 32.75 8.76 -14.70
C PHE A 172 33.91 9.40 -13.93
N GLN A 173 34.65 10.29 -14.61
CA GLN A 173 35.63 11.15 -13.95
C GLN A 173 34.89 12.24 -13.16
N LEU A 174 35.20 12.36 -11.88
CA LEU A 174 34.71 13.40 -11.00
C LEU A 174 35.50 14.69 -11.25
N THR A 175 34.80 15.82 -11.25
CA THR A 175 35.40 17.16 -11.33
C THR A 175 35.29 17.86 -9.97
N ASP A 176 36.22 18.78 -9.70
CA ASP A 176 36.23 19.66 -8.54
C ASP A 176 34.89 20.37 -8.28
N ASP A 177 34.24 20.87 -9.33
CA ASP A 177 32.96 21.59 -9.22
C ASP A 177 31.71 20.70 -8.99
N VAL A 178 31.84 19.37 -8.99
CA VAL A 178 30.67 18.45 -9.06
C VAL A 178 30.69 17.37 -7.99
N CYS A 179 29.71 17.43 -7.07
CA CYS A 179 29.40 16.36 -6.13
C CYS A 179 28.08 15.65 -6.54
N PRO A 180 28.14 14.40 -7.06
CA PRO A 180 26.94 13.62 -7.40
C PRO A 180 25.95 13.47 -6.26
N THR A 181 26.40 13.35 -5.00
CA THR A 181 25.52 13.30 -3.83
C THR A 181 24.66 14.56 -3.69
N ILE A 182 25.26 15.74 -3.80
CA ILE A 182 24.54 17.03 -3.66
C ILE A 182 23.52 17.18 -4.79
N ILE A 183 23.88 16.81 -6.02
CA ILE A 183 22.97 16.85 -7.18
C ILE A 183 21.75 15.93 -6.97
N ASP A 184 21.93 14.73 -6.41
CA ASP A 184 20.82 13.84 -6.05
C ASP A 184 19.92 14.46 -4.97
N MET A 185 20.49 15.15 -3.98
CA MET A 185 19.73 15.73 -2.85
C MET A 185 18.86 16.93 -3.23
N LEU A 186 19.32 17.81 -4.13
CA LEU A 186 18.64 19.08 -4.47
C LEU A 186 17.22 18.85 -5.02
N GLY A 187 17.05 17.87 -5.92
CA GLY A 187 15.78 17.52 -6.56
C GLY A 187 14.93 16.48 -5.82
N SER A 188 15.41 15.95 -4.69
CA SER A 188 14.81 14.82 -3.97
C SER A 188 13.61 15.21 -3.10
N VAL A 189 12.63 14.31 -2.97
CA VAL A 189 11.60 14.32 -1.91
C VAL A 189 12.10 13.68 -0.62
N ARG A 190 13.05 12.73 -0.69
CA ARG A 190 13.69 12.12 0.50
C ARG A 190 14.35 13.18 1.39
N SER A 191 15.06 14.14 0.80
CA SER A 191 15.66 15.25 1.56
C SER A 191 14.62 16.11 2.29
N LYS A 192 13.48 16.39 1.65
CA LYS A 192 12.39 17.20 2.22
C LYS A 192 11.64 16.44 3.32
N ILE A 193 11.34 15.15 3.09
CA ILE A 193 10.75 14.26 4.10
C ILE A 193 11.66 14.17 5.34
N PHE A 194 12.97 13.98 5.15
CA PHE A 194 13.93 13.98 6.25
C PHE A 194 13.88 15.29 7.07
N SER A 195 13.92 16.45 6.40
CA SER A 195 13.83 17.75 7.08
C SER A 195 12.54 17.90 7.88
N ILE A 196 11.38 17.54 7.32
CA ILE A 196 10.09 17.60 8.02
C ILE A 196 10.12 16.66 9.25
N LEU A 197 10.61 15.42 9.11
CA LEU A 197 10.74 14.49 10.24
C LEU A 197 11.63 15.06 11.37
N LYS A 198 12.73 15.75 11.04
CA LYS A 198 13.60 16.38 12.03
C LYS A 198 13.01 17.65 12.66
N ILE A 199 12.14 18.38 11.94
CA ILE A 199 11.33 19.46 12.54
C ILE A 199 10.29 18.87 13.53
N ILE A 200 9.63 17.76 13.17
CA ILE A 200 8.70 17.05 14.06
C ILE A 200 9.41 16.56 15.33
N GLU A 201 10.61 15.98 15.19
CA GLU A 201 11.44 15.51 16.32
C GLU A 201 11.93 16.66 17.20
N ARG A 202 12.33 17.80 16.61
CA ARG A 202 12.72 19.02 17.36
C ARG A 202 11.58 19.56 18.21
N ASP A 203 10.35 19.50 17.70
CA ASP A 203 9.14 19.99 18.36
C ASP A 203 8.33 18.86 19.04
N SER A 204 8.99 17.76 19.44
CA SER A 204 8.40 16.53 19.98
C SER A 204 7.36 16.78 21.08
N ASP A 205 7.71 17.62 22.06
CA ASP A 205 6.87 17.85 23.25
C ASP A 205 5.54 18.51 22.87
N LYS A 206 5.59 19.45 21.92
CA LYS A 206 4.41 20.12 21.37
C LYS A 206 3.58 19.15 20.54
N TYR A 207 4.22 18.27 19.78
CA TYR A 207 3.57 17.20 19.02
C TYR A 207 2.85 16.21 19.93
N GLU A 208 3.46 15.77 21.02
CA GLU A 208 2.82 14.91 22.02
C GLU A 208 1.61 15.58 22.66
N ILE A 209 1.72 16.86 23.04
CA ILE A 209 0.61 17.63 23.60
C ILE A 209 -0.56 17.70 22.60
N ALA A 210 -0.29 18.03 21.33
CA ALA A 210 -1.31 18.05 20.28
C ALA A 210 -1.94 16.65 20.09
N GLN A 211 -1.12 15.60 20.03
CA GLN A 211 -1.59 14.23 19.82
C GLN A 211 -2.50 13.73 20.96
N LYS A 212 -2.13 14.02 22.22
CA LYS A 212 -2.92 13.74 23.42
C LYS A 212 -4.22 14.56 23.42
N HIS A 213 -4.17 15.84 23.02
CA HIS A 213 -5.34 16.72 22.94
C HIS A 213 -6.38 16.21 21.93
N TYR A 214 -5.96 15.87 20.71
CA TYR A 214 -6.86 15.35 19.66
C TYR A 214 -7.24 13.88 19.83
N LYS A 215 -6.79 13.21 20.91
CA LYS A 215 -7.05 11.79 21.21
C LYS A 215 -6.79 10.87 20.01
N ILE A 216 -5.69 11.13 19.31
CA ILE A 216 -5.32 10.36 18.13
C ILE A 216 -4.95 8.95 18.58
N LEU A 217 -5.88 8.02 18.37
CA LEU A 217 -5.61 6.59 18.38
C LEU A 217 -4.64 6.31 17.23
N LEU A 218 -3.37 6.11 17.57
CA LEU A 218 -2.38 5.58 16.65
C LEU A 218 -2.75 4.11 16.39
N GLU A 219 -3.18 3.80 15.17
CA GLU A 219 -2.91 2.47 14.63
C GLU A 219 -1.38 2.33 14.54
N GLU A 220 -0.84 1.16 14.89
CA GLU A 220 0.60 0.93 14.79
C GLU A 220 1.08 1.14 13.35
N LEU A 221 2.16 1.89 13.18
CA LEU A 221 2.69 2.22 11.85
C LEU A 221 3.01 0.90 11.11
N PRO A 222 2.53 0.69 9.86
CA PRO A 222 2.76 -0.57 9.14
C PRO A 222 4.24 -0.93 9.07
N ILE A 223 4.58 -2.22 9.22
CA ILE A 223 5.96 -2.72 9.26
C ILE A 223 6.79 -2.23 8.05
N LYS A 224 6.18 -2.18 6.86
CA LYS A 224 6.79 -1.64 5.62
C LYS A 224 7.21 -0.17 5.76
N ASP A 225 6.43 0.62 6.49
CA ASP A 225 6.70 2.02 6.79
C ASP A 225 7.76 2.14 7.88
N GLN A 226 7.69 1.36 8.97
CA GLN A 226 8.75 1.31 10.01
C GLN A 226 10.14 0.99 9.42
N ILE A 227 10.22 0.00 8.53
CA ILE A 227 11.45 -0.39 7.81
C ILE A 227 11.98 0.76 6.94
N THR A 228 11.07 1.53 6.32
CA THR A 228 11.44 2.69 5.49
C THR A 228 11.88 3.87 6.36
N LEU A 229 11.24 4.06 7.52
CA LEU A 229 11.55 5.11 8.49
C LEU A 229 12.96 4.94 9.07
N CYS A 230 13.43 3.69 9.26
CA CYS A 230 14.82 3.40 9.62
C CYS A 230 15.86 3.91 8.60
N CYS A 231 15.54 3.92 7.30
CA CYS A 231 16.38 4.54 6.28
C CYS A 231 16.25 6.07 6.31
N ALA A 232 15.02 6.58 6.46
CA ALA A 232 14.74 8.01 6.48
C ALA A 232 15.45 8.72 7.64
N ASP A 233 15.36 8.20 8.87
CA ASP A 233 16.01 8.76 10.07
C ASP A 233 17.53 8.94 9.90
N MET A 234 18.18 8.00 9.21
CA MET A 234 19.63 8.02 8.98
C MET A 234 20.05 8.81 7.73
N TYR A 235 19.10 9.32 6.92
CA TYR A 235 19.33 9.80 5.56
C TYR A 235 20.52 10.77 5.41
N LEU A 236 20.57 11.83 6.23
CA LEU A 236 21.66 12.81 6.13
C LEU A 236 23.03 12.21 6.46
N ARG A 237 23.12 11.31 7.45
CA ARG A 237 24.37 10.63 7.82
C ARG A 237 24.86 9.76 6.65
N LEU A 238 23.95 9.06 6.00
CA LEU A 238 24.24 8.21 4.85
C LEU A 238 24.67 9.04 3.64
N LYS A 239 24.01 10.17 3.40
CA LYS A 239 24.40 11.12 2.35
C LYS A 239 25.79 11.72 2.59
N LEU A 240 26.11 12.13 3.82
CA LEU A 240 27.48 12.53 4.17
C LEU A 240 28.49 11.40 3.92
N GLY A 241 28.15 10.15 4.24
CA GLY A 241 28.97 8.98 3.91
C GLY A 241 29.20 8.76 2.41
N GLN A 242 28.19 9.04 1.58
CA GLN A 242 28.32 9.04 0.11
C GLN A 242 29.27 10.16 -0.37
N MET A 243 29.20 11.37 0.21
CA MET A 243 30.13 12.46 -0.09
C MET A 243 31.59 12.12 0.25
N TRP A 244 31.85 11.47 1.40
CA TRP A 244 33.19 10.99 1.75
C TRP A 244 33.70 9.92 0.77
N THR A 245 32.80 9.08 0.25
CA THR A 245 33.13 8.06 -0.77
C THR A 245 33.48 8.73 -2.11
N GLU A 246 32.69 9.72 -2.53
CA GLU A 246 32.95 10.56 -3.72
C GLU A 246 34.29 11.31 -3.61
N LEU A 247 34.59 11.92 -2.44
CA LEU A 247 35.87 12.59 -2.20
C LEU A 247 37.06 11.64 -2.28
N SER A 248 36.97 10.44 -1.69
CA SER A 248 38.02 9.41 -1.79
C SER A 248 38.25 9.02 -3.26
N LYS A 249 37.18 8.83 -4.04
CA LYS A 249 37.28 8.47 -5.47
C LYS A 249 37.86 9.58 -6.32
N TYR A 250 37.51 10.84 -6.06
CA TYR A 250 38.08 11.99 -6.74
C TYR A 250 39.60 12.08 -6.52
N LEU A 251 40.08 11.93 -5.28
CA LEU A 251 41.50 12.00 -4.95
C LEU A 251 42.31 10.85 -5.60
N GLU A 252 41.75 9.64 -5.65
CA GLU A 252 42.30 8.51 -6.42
C GLU A 252 42.44 8.84 -7.93
N GLN A 253 41.41 9.45 -8.53
CA GLN A 253 41.36 9.78 -9.96
C GLN A 253 42.33 10.91 -10.36
N VAL A 254 42.52 11.92 -9.51
CA VAL A 254 43.48 13.03 -9.74
C VAL A 254 44.91 12.65 -9.30
N HIS A 255 45.10 11.44 -8.76
CA HIS A 255 46.38 10.95 -8.22
C HIS A 255 46.97 11.83 -7.11
N LEU A 256 46.10 12.47 -6.33
CA LEU A 256 46.48 13.29 -5.18
C LEU A 256 46.57 12.40 -3.93
N ILE A 257 47.73 12.39 -3.30
CA ILE A 257 47.96 11.71 -2.02
C ILE A 257 47.69 12.73 -0.91
N PRO A 258 46.65 12.55 -0.07
CA PRO A 258 46.39 13.45 1.06
C PRO A 258 47.49 13.35 2.12
N VAL A 259 47.59 14.36 2.98
CA VAL A 259 48.43 14.28 4.18
C VAL A 259 47.96 13.09 5.03
N SER A 260 48.88 12.42 5.74
CA SER A 260 48.61 11.17 6.44
C SER A 260 47.41 11.23 7.41
N THR A 261 47.22 12.38 8.08
CA THR A 261 46.06 12.66 8.94
C THR A 261 44.74 12.65 8.18
N ASP A 262 44.73 13.26 7.00
CA ASP A 262 43.53 13.48 6.19
C ASP A 262 43.16 12.18 5.46
N ALA A 263 44.16 11.43 5.00
CA ALA A 263 43.98 10.09 4.45
C ALA A 263 43.36 9.13 5.49
N GLN A 264 43.82 9.19 6.74
CA GLN A 264 43.23 8.42 7.84
C GLN A 264 41.79 8.86 8.13
N LEU A 265 41.51 10.17 8.15
CA LEU A 265 40.16 10.71 8.36
C LEU A 265 39.19 10.25 7.27
N ILE A 266 39.55 10.42 5.99
CA ILE A 266 38.72 10.01 4.84
C ILE A 266 38.43 8.50 4.90
N CYS A 267 39.47 7.69 5.11
CA CYS A 267 39.34 6.24 5.25
C CYS A 267 38.38 5.86 6.39
N HIS A 268 38.55 6.47 7.57
CA HIS A 268 37.67 6.23 8.72
C HIS A 268 36.22 6.63 8.43
N MET A 269 35.97 7.78 7.78
CA MET A 269 34.61 8.21 7.45
C MET A 269 33.93 7.30 6.41
N VAL A 270 34.67 6.77 5.44
CA VAL A 270 34.17 5.76 4.49
C VAL A 270 33.86 4.42 5.20
N GLN A 271 34.71 3.99 6.14
CA GLN A 271 34.44 2.80 6.97
C GLN A 271 33.21 2.99 7.88
N PHE A 272 33.03 4.18 8.45
CA PHE A 272 31.89 4.50 9.32
C PHE A 272 30.56 4.55 8.54
N HIS A 273 30.60 5.02 7.29
CA HIS A 273 29.48 4.90 6.36
C HIS A 273 29.06 3.44 6.11
N HIS A 274 30.04 2.52 5.97
CA HIS A 274 29.75 1.08 5.84
C HIS A 274 29.17 0.48 7.13
N SER A 275 29.66 0.86 8.32
CA SER A 275 29.12 0.34 9.59
C SER A 275 27.68 0.82 9.88
N TRP A 276 27.31 2.03 9.45
CA TRP A 276 25.93 2.51 9.49
C TRP A 276 24.99 1.69 8.59
N LYS A 277 25.44 1.31 7.38
CA LYS A 277 24.65 0.45 6.48
C LYS A 277 24.34 -0.91 7.11
N ILE A 278 25.33 -1.53 7.77
CA ILE A 278 25.13 -2.78 8.53
C ILE A 278 24.12 -2.56 9.66
N THR A 279 24.30 -1.51 10.46
CA THR A 279 23.41 -1.18 11.59
C THR A 279 21.96 -1.02 11.16
N ILE A 280 21.71 -0.37 10.01
CA ILE A 280 20.35 -0.21 9.46
C ILE A 280 19.78 -1.54 9.00
N LYS A 281 20.57 -2.36 8.28
CA LYS A 281 20.16 -3.69 7.84
C LYS A 281 19.77 -4.60 9.01
N ASP A 282 20.50 -4.51 10.12
CA ASP A 282 20.21 -5.26 11.34
C ASP A 282 18.96 -4.75 12.07
N ARG A 283 18.74 -3.42 12.14
CA ARG A 283 17.48 -2.84 12.64
C ARG A 283 16.29 -3.32 11.80
N GLN A 284 16.40 -3.27 10.47
CA GLN A 284 15.34 -3.73 9.57
C GLN A 284 15.07 -5.24 9.71
N ARG A 285 16.11 -6.07 9.86
CA ARG A 285 15.95 -7.51 10.13
C ARG A 285 15.17 -7.76 11.41
N LYS A 286 15.52 -7.06 12.50
CA LYS A 286 14.80 -7.16 13.80
C LYS A 286 13.34 -6.77 13.68
N LEU A 287 13.00 -5.71 12.94
CA LEU A 287 11.58 -5.32 12.71
C LEU A 287 10.81 -6.41 11.95
N VAL A 288 11.41 -7.03 10.92
CA VAL A 288 10.80 -8.15 10.19
C VAL A 288 10.62 -9.39 11.06
N GLU A 289 11.58 -9.66 11.96
CA GLU A 289 11.52 -10.78 12.90
C GLU A 289 10.46 -10.57 13.98
N MET A 290 10.39 -9.37 14.57
CA MET A 290 9.34 -8.99 15.51
C MET A 290 7.94 -9.09 14.89
N ALA A 291 7.79 -8.64 13.64
CA ALA A 291 6.53 -8.77 12.90
C ALA A 291 6.11 -10.24 12.73
N LYS A 292 7.01 -11.11 12.26
CA LYS A 292 6.74 -12.55 12.10
C LYS A 292 6.35 -13.20 13.42
N ASN A 293 7.05 -12.86 14.51
CA ASN A 293 6.76 -13.40 15.83
C ASN A 293 5.37 -12.94 16.33
N ALA A 294 4.97 -11.70 16.03
CA ALA A 294 3.63 -11.21 16.34
C ALA A 294 2.54 -11.92 15.51
N ASP A 295 2.75 -12.09 14.20
CA ASP A 295 1.85 -12.84 13.32
C ASP A 295 1.69 -14.30 13.80
N GLU A 296 2.78 -14.96 14.18
CA GLU A 296 2.76 -16.31 14.76
C GLU A 296 2.00 -16.40 16.08
N ILE A 297 2.08 -15.37 16.94
CA ILE A 297 1.33 -15.34 18.21
C ILE A 297 -0.16 -15.17 17.91
N LEU A 298 -0.52 -14.25 17.02
CA LEU A 298 -1.92 -14.03 16.60
C LEU A 298 -2.51 -15.29 15.95
N GLU A 299 -1.76 -16.00 15.11
CA GLU A 299 -2.18 -17.28 14.53
C GLU A 299 -2.40 -18.35 15.61
N LYS A 300 -1.48 -18.48 16.58
CA LYS A 300 -1.63 -19.41 17.72
C LYS A 300 -2.84 -19.07 18.59
N ASP A 301 -3.12 -17.79 18.83
CA ASP A 301 -4.28 -17.33 19.60
C ASP A 301 -5.61 -17.57 18.86
N GLU A 302 -5.66 -17.38 17.55
CA GLU A 302 -6.84 -17.75 16.74
C GLU A 302 -7.07 -19.27 16.74
N PHE A 303 -6.01 -20.08 16.61
CA PHE A 303 -6.13 -21.54 16.75
C PHE A 303 -6.60 -21.96 18.16
N ALA A 304 -6.14 -21.27 19.21
CA ALA A 304 -6.62 -21.49 20.57
C ALA A 304 -8.12 -21.14 20.70
N LYS A 305 -8.58 -19.99 20.18
CA LYS A 305 -10.01 -19.63 20.14
C LYS A 305 -10.85 -20.68 19.40
N ILE A 306 -10.39 -21.16 18.25
CA ILE A 306 -11.09 -22.19 17.47
C ILE A 306 -11.20 -23.50 18.28
N ARG A 307 -10.11 -23.95 18.91
CA ARG A 307 -10.10 -25.14 19.78
C ARG A 307 -11.05 -24.97 20.98
N ASP A 308 -10.94 -23.84 21.67
CA ASP A 308 -11.60 -23.58 22.94
C ASP A 308 -13.11 -23.26 22.75
N SER A 309 -13.51 -22.84 21.54
CA SER A 309 -14.93 -22.72 21.13
C SER A 309 -15.71 -24.04 21.17
N LYS A 310 -15.01 -25.19 21.32
CA LYS A 310 -15.59 -26.54 21.42
C LYS A 310 -16.52 -26.92 20.26
N LEU A 311 -16.35 -26.28 19.09
CA LEU A 311 -17.23 -26.37 17.94
C LEU A 311 -17.54 -27.80 17.49
N ALA A 312 -16.57 -28.71 17.59
CA ALA A 312 -16.76 -30.12 17.28
C ALA A 312 -17.83 -30.77 18.19
N SER A 313 -17.74 -30.58 19.51
CA SER A 313 -18.69 -31.15 20.47
C SER A 313 -20.09 -30.52 20.41
N THR A 314 -20.20 -29.24 20.03
CA THR A 314 -21.51 -28.60 19.84
C THR A 314 -22.17 -29.04 18.54
N LEU A 315 -21.41 -29.30 17.48
CA LEU A 315 -21.89 -29.92 16.25
C LEU A 315 -22.30 -31.39 16.48
N GLU A 316 -21.51 -32.17 17.22
CA GLU A 316 -21.81 -33.56 17.56
C GLU A 316 -23.09 -33.67 18.41
N ALA A 317 -23.26 -32.80 19.41
CA ALA A 317 -24.49 -32.71 20.19
C ALA A 317 -25.71 -32.28 19.34
N LEU A 318 -25.52 -31.42 18.34
CA LEU A 318 -26.56 -31.04 17.39
C LEU A 318 -26.97 -32.20 16.48
N ASP A 319 -26.01 -32.97 15.97
CA ASP A 319 -26.26 -34.19 15.18
C ASP A 319 -26.98 -35.25 16.03
N ASP A 320 -26.67 -35.37 17.32
CA ASP A 320 -27.37 -36.27 18.24
C ASP A 320 -28.81 -35.82 18.52
N ILE A 321 -29.05 -34.52 18.73
CA ILE A 321 -30.40 -33.95 18.83
C ILE A 321 -31.17 -34.17 17.53
N GLU A 322 -30.55 -33.98 16.36
CA GLU A 322 -31.19 -34.23 15.09
C GLU A 322 -31.46 -35.74 14.86
N ARG A 323 -30.56 -36.64 15.27
CA ARG A 323 -30.76 -38.10 15.27
C ARG A 323 -31.95 -38.50 16.14
N ILE A 324 -32.06 -37.94 17.35
CA ILE A 324 -33.20 -38.17 18.25
C ILE A 324 -34.49 -37.66 17.61
N ARG A 325 -34.52 -36.40 17.11
CA ARG A 325 -35.73 -35.85 16.47
C ARG A 325 -36.14 -36.61 15.21
N ARG A 326 -35.19 -37.14 14.44
CA ARG A 326 -35.43 -38.02 13.28
C ARG A 326 -35.98 -39.41 13.64
N THR A 327 -36.01 -39.81 14.91
CA THR A 327 -36.58 -41.10 15.36
C THR A 327 -37.81 -40.94 16.25
N THR A 328 -37.90 -39.87 17.05
CA THR A 328 -38.99 -39.67 18.02
C THR A 328 -40.06 -38.66 17.58
N ASP A 329 -39.72 -37.64 16.78
CA ASP A 329 -40.67 -36.60 16.35
C ASP A 329 -41.21 -36.86 14.94
N ARG A 330 -42.47 -37.31 14.87
CA ARG A 330 -43.19 -37.57 13.62
C ARG A 330 -43.38 -36.33 12.75
N SER A 331 -43.55 -35.15 13.35
CA SER A 331 -43.73 -33.90 12.61
C SER A 331 -42.42 -33.48 11.92
N TYR A 332 -41.31 -33.57 12.66
CA TYR A 332 -39.96 -33.28 12.17
C TYR A 332 -39.50 -34.28 11.10
N MET A 333 -39.78 -35.58 11.28
CA MET A 333 -39.54 -36.61 10.24
C MET A 333 -40.25 -36.28 8.93
N LEU A 334 -41.54 -35.91 8.98
CA LEU A 334 -42.31 -35.55 7.78
C LEU A 334 -41.74 -34.29 7.10
N GLN A 335 -41.35 -33.28 7.89
CA GLN A 335 -40.72 -32.07 7.38
C GLN A 335 -39.36 -32.34 6.71
N LYS A 336 -38.48 -33.13 7.34
CA LYS A 336 -37.19 -33.54 6.75
C LYS A 336 -37.38 -34.40 5.49
N LYS A 337 -38.35 -35.33 5.47
CA LYS A 337 -38.68 -36.13 4.27
C LYS A 337 -39.26 -35.28 3.14
N ALA A 338 -40.04 -34.25 3.44
CA ALA A 338 -40.50 -33.27 2.45
C ALA A 338 -39.33 -32.44 1.89
N ARG A 339 -38.43 -31.95 2.75
CA ARG A 339 -37.23 -31.19 2.37
C ARG A 339 -36.26 -32.02 1.52
N GLN A 340 -36.05 -33.28 1.88
CA GLN A 340 -35.29 -34.25 1.08
C GLN A 340 -35.93 -34.47 -0.30
N ARG A 341 -37.25 -34.69 -0.37
CA ARG A 341 -37.98 -34.79 -1.65
C ARG A 341 -37.85 -33.53 -2.50
N GLN A 342 -37.84 -32.35 -1.88
CA GLN A 342 -37.65 -31.08 -2.58
C GLN A 342 -36.22 -30.94 -3.11
N GLN A 343 -35.21 -31.28 -2.32
CA GLN A 343 -33.80 -31.32 -2.75
C GLN A 343 -33.60 -32.31 -3.90
N VAL A 344 -34.08 -33.55 -3.76
CA VAL A 344 -34.04 -34.57 -4.82
C VAL A 344 -34.75 -34.08 -6.08
N ARG A 345 -35.93 -33.45 -5.98
CA ARG A 345 -36.62 -32.84 -7.14
C ARG A 345 -35.84 -31.69 -7.79
N ALA A 346 -35.10 -30.91 -7.00
CA ALA A 346 -34.23 -29.85 -7.52
C ALA A 346 -32.99 -30.44 -8.23
N THR A 347 -32.39 -31.53 -7.72
CA THR A 347 -31.29 -32.21 -8.42
C THR A 347 -31.77 -33.04 -9.62
N LEU A 348 -33.03 -33.48 -9.63
CA LEU A 348 -33.71 -34.14 -10.76
C LEU A 348 -34.16 -33.16 -11.86
N SER A 349 -33.83 -31.87 -11.79
CA SER A 349 -34.03 -30.98 -12.93
C SER A 349 -33.00 -31.33 -14.01
N PHE A 350 -33.44 -32.09 -15.03
CA PHE A 350 -32.64 -32.36 -16.20
C PHE A 350 -32.15 -31.04 -16.84
N PRO A 351 -30.92 -31.00 -17.40
CA PRO A 351 -30.53 -29.94 -18.31
C PRO A 351 -31.59 -29.81 -19.40
N LYS A 352 -31.93 -28.57 -19.81
CA LYS A 352 -33.03 -28.31 -20.76
C LYS A 352 -32.83 -28.98 -22.12
N ASP A 353 -31.59 -29.38 -22.42
CA ASP A 353 -31.14 -29.95 -23.69
C ASP A 353 -30.87 -31.47 -23.61
N ALA A 354 -31.24 -32.15 -22.51
CA ALA A 354 -30.98 -33.59 -22.33
C ALA A 354 -32.00 -34.48 -23.05
N ASP A 355 -31.52 -35.45 -23.86
CA ASP A 355 -32.39 -36.40 -24.57
C ASP A 355 -33.05 -37.37 -23.57
N ILE A 356 -34.38 -37.27 -23.49
CA ILE A 356 -35.27 -38.07 -22.64
C ILE A 356 -35.08 -39.58 -22.89
N LYS A 357 -34.60 -39.99 -24.07
CA LYS A 357 -34.36 -41.41 -24.42
C LYS A 357 -33.11 -42.01 -23.80
N GLN A 358 -32.10 -41.22 -23.42
CA GLN A 358 -30.85 -41.70 -22.80
C GLN A 358 -30.82 -41.51 -21.27
N CYS A 359 -31.76 -40.77 -20.71
CA CYS A 359 -31.81 -40.46 -19.29
C CYS A 359 -32.60 -41.49 -18.47
N HIS A 360 -31.90 -42.43 -17.83
CA HIS A 360 -32.52 -43.41 -16.93
C HIS A 360 -32.66 -42.87 -15.49
N ARG A 361 -33.86 -43.03 -14.92
CA ARG A 361 -34.18 -42.59 -13.55
C ARG A 361 -33.66 -43.60 -12.52
N THR A 362 -32.55 -43.27 -11.86
CA THR A 362 -31.94 -44.11 -10.80
C THR A 362 -32.67 -44.07 -9.44
N PHE A 363 -33.64 -43.18 -9.26
CA PHE A 363 -34.41 -43.05 -8.01
C PHE A 363 -35.86 -43.58 -8.16
N LEU A 364 -36.17 -44.71 -7.50
CA LEU A 364 -37.53 -45.22 -7.36
C LEU A 364 -38.31 -44.47 -6.27
N ASP A 365 -39.43 -43.84 -6.64
CA ASP A 365 -40.30 -43.10 -5.68
C ASP A 365 -40.94 -43.99 -4.59
N LYS A 366 -40.93 -45.32 -4.77
CA LYS A 366 -41.58 -46.29 -3.88
C LYS A 366 -40.62 -47.01 -2.92
N THR A 367 -39.30 -46.90 -3.09
CA THR A 367 -38.33 -47.55 -2.21
C THR A 367 -38.09 -46.73 -0.94
N ASN A 368 -38.28 -47.35 0.24
CA ASN A 368 -38.05 -46.73 1.56
C ASN A 368 -36.56 -46.70 1.94
N VAL A 369 -35.66 -46.47 0.98
CA VAL A 369 -34.21 -46.47 1.17
C VAL A 369 -33.67 -45.10 0.81
N THR A 370 -32.86 -44.50 1.68
CA THR A 370 -32.05 -43.32 1.36
C THR A 370 -31.05 -43.67 0.27
N ALA A 371 -31.03 -42.91 -0.83
CA ALA A 371 -30.04 -43.07 -1.89
C ALA A 371 -28.62 -42.97 -1.29
N ILE A 372 -27.82 -44.01 -1.50
CA ILE A 372 -26.45 -44.10 -1.00
C ILE A 372 -25.56 -43.28 -1.94
N PHE A 373 -25.00 -42.18 -1.45
CA PHE A 373 -24.01 -41.40 -2.19
C PHE A 373 -22.77 -42.27 -2.47
N GLY A 374 -22.30 -42.26 -3.73
CA GLY A 374 -21.06 -42.93 -4.13
C GLY A 374 -21.22 -44.30 -4.82
N GLN A 375 -22.44 -44.79 -5.09
CA GLN A 375 -22.60 -45.99 -5.93
C GLN A 375 -22.51 -45.65 -7.42
N HIS A 376 -21.54 -46.25 -8.11
CA HIS A 376 -21.51 -46.32 -9.56
C HIS A 376 -22.39 -47.49 -10.02
N HIS A 377 -23.43 -47.23 -10.79
CA HIS A 377 -24.19 -48.27 -11.48
C HIS A 377 -23.80 -48.29 -12.95
N LEU A 378 -23.25 -49.42 -13.39
CA LEU A 378 -23.11 -49.73 -14.81
C LEU A 378 -24.50 -50.11 -15.34
N VAL A 379 -24.96 -49.40 -16.37
CA VAL A 379 -26.20 -49.69 -17.06
C VAL A 379 -25.86 -50.39 -18.36
N ASP A 380 -26.20 -51.68 -18.48
CA ASP A 380 -26.06 -52.42 -19.73
C ASP A 380 -27.04 -51.88 -20.78
N LEU A 381 -26.50 -51.09 -21.71
CA LEU A 381 -27.23 -50.56 -22.86
C LEU A 381 -27.43 -51.66 -23.91
N HIS A 382 -28.42 -52.52 -23.69
CA HIS A 382 -28.88 -53.49 -24.69
C HIS A 382 -29.65 -52.76 -25.83
N ILE A 383 -28.92 -52.10 -26.73
CA ILE A 383 -29.46 -51.44 -27.93
C ILE A 383 -29.49 -52.45 -29.09
N PRO A 384 -30.67 -52.80 -29.66
CA PRO A 384 -30.75 -53.79 -30.75
C PRO A 384 -30.27 -53.31 -32.14
N TYR A 385 -29.81 -52.06 -32.25
CA TYR A 385 -29.46 -51.38 -33.50
C TYR A 385 -28.04 -50.82 -33.47
N LEU A 386 -27.05 -51.70 -33.40
CA LEU A 386 -25.67 -51.48 -33.82
C LEU A 386 -24.99 -52.83 -34.08
N LYS A 387 -25.62 -53.64 -34.94
CA LYS A 387 -24.89 -54.63 -35.74
C LYS A 387 -24.39 -53.93 -37.00
N ASP A 388 -23.30 -54.45 -37.56
CA ASP A 388 -22.62 -53.96 -38.76
C ASP A 388 -21.76 -52.70 -38.54
N PHE A 389 -20.75 -52.83 -37.68
CA PHE A 389 -19.35 -52.49 -38.04
C PHE A 389 -18.42 -53.29 -37.11
N GLN A 390 -18.10 -54.52 -37.52
CA GLN A 390 -17.09 -55.34 -36.85
C GLN A 390 -15.73 -55.18 -37.55
N ASN A 391 -14.70 -55.00 -36.73
CA ASN A 391 -13.27 -55.23 -37.02
C ASN A 391 -12.60 -54.30 -38.04
N ASP A 392 -11.71 -53.44 -37.56
CA ASP A 392 -10.30 -53.83 -37.50
C ASP A 392 -9.49 -53.00 -36.48
N PHE A 393 -8.28 -53.48 -36.20
CA PHE A 393 -7.25 -52.95 -35.28
C PHE A 393 -7.37 -53.29 -33.78
N THR A 394 -6.68 -54.36 -33.45
CA THR A 394 -6.25 -54.84 -32.13
C THR A 394 -5.08 -54.03 -31.53
N GLU A 395 -4.70 -54.42 -30.29
CA GLU A 395 -3.47 -54.08 -29.56
C GLU A 395 -3.36 -52.72 -28.84
N ILE A 396 -3.80 -52.68 -27.57
CA ILE A 396 -2.93 -52.22 -26.48
C ILE A 396 -3.08 -53.17 -25.28
N SER A 397 -1.94 -53.64 -24.76
CA SER A 397 -1.77 -54.50 -23.56
C SER A 397 -0.93 -53.74 -22.50
N PRO A 398 -0.90 -54.14 -21.21
CA PRO A 398 -1.13 -53.17 -20.12
C PRO A 398 0.00 -53.06 -19.07
N ILE A 399 -0.27 -52.28 -17.99
CA ILE A 399 0.10 -52.47 -16.55
C ILE A 399 0.52 -51.16 -15.83
N SER A 400 0.03 -51.02 -14.58
CA SER A 400 0.15 -49.92 -13.57
C SER A 400 1.51 -49.97 -12.79
N PRO A 401 1.79 -49.34 -11.59
CA PRO A 401 0.94 -48.64 -10.56
C PRO A 401 1.56 -47.37 -9.85
N ILE A 402 0.80 -46.52 -9.10
CA ILE A 402 0.77 -46.27 -7.60
C ILE A 402 2.14 -45.90 -6.94
N LEU A 403 2.39 -44.90 -6.06
CA LEU A 403 1.75 -43.74 -5.31
C LEU A 403 2.94 -42.83 -4.77
N PRO A 404 2.89 -41.89 -3.76
CA PRO A 404 1.83 -41.13 -3.04
C PRO A 404 2.03 -39.57 -2.94
N PHE A 405 1.11 -38.89 -2.22
CA PHE A 405 1.15 -37.57 -1.51
C PHE A 405 2.46 -36.72 -1.56
N ASP A 406 2.43 -35.37 -1.71
CA ASP A 406 1.73 -34.43 -0.80
C ASP A 406 1.49 -33.00 -1.38
N SER A 407 0.75 -32.14 -0.67
CA SER A 407 0.29 -30.80 -1.13
C SER A 407 1.16 -29.59 -0.68
N PRO A 408 0.95 -28.37 -1.24
CA PRO A 408 -0.05 -27.48 -0.63
C PRO A 408 -0.88 -26.57 -1.58
N ARG A 409 -2.15 -26.42 -1.19
CA ARG A 409 -3.10 -25.30 -1.43
C ARG A 409 -2.78 -24.23 -2.49
N LYS A 410 -3.67 -24.10 -3.48
CA LYS A 410 -4.17 -22.78 -3.94
C LYS A 410 -5.67 -22.68 -3.75
N VAL A 411 -6.09 -21.72 -2.93
CA VAL A 411 -7.50 -21.36 -2.74
C VAL A 411 -7.87 -20.29 -3.77
N LEU A 412 -8.90 -20.55 -4.57
CA LEU A 412 -9.58 -19.53 -5.38
C LEU A 412 -11.00 -19.35 -4.83
N LYS A 413 -11.18 -18.31 -4.01
CA LYS A 413 -12.49 -17.85 -3.51
C LYS A 413 -13.06 -16.82 -4.48
N SER A 414 -14.19 -17.14 -5.10
CA SER A 414 -15.21 -16.15 -5.46
C SER A 414 -16.50 -16.86 -5.87
N PHE A 415 -17.56 -16.75 -5.06
CA PHE A 415 -18.83 -16.12 -5.42
C PHE A 415 -19.76 -16.11 -4.18
N ALA A 416 -20.53 -15.04 -4.03
CA ALA A 416 -21.28 -14.73 -2.81
C ALA A 416 -22.71 -15.32 -2.81
N PRO A 417 -23.31 -15.56 -1.62
CA PRO A 417 -24.75 -15.66 -1.47
C PRO A 417 -25.37 -14.32 -1.06
N ASN A 418 -26.39 -13.88 -1.79
CA ASN A 418 -27.28 -12.80 -1.36
C ASN A 418 -28.09 -13.25 -0.13
N TYR A 419 -28.17 -12.40 0.89
CA TYR A 419 -29.16 -12.51 1.96
C TYR A 419 -29.92 -11.19 2.09
N HIS A 420 -31.21 -11.22 1.73
CA HIS A 420 -32.18 -10.25 2.18
C HIS A 420 -33.23 -10.96 3.05
N GLU A 421 -33.40 -10.41 4.26
CA GLU A 421 -34.69 -10.15 4.93
C GLU A 421 -35.47 -11.19 5.76
N PHE A 422 -35.94 -10.68 6.93
CA PHE A 422 -37.01 -11.11 7.86
C PHE A 422 -36.84 -12.43 8.64
N LEU A 423 -37.20 -12.56 9.94
CA LEU A 423 -37.88 -11.70 10.94
C LEU A 423 -37.08 -11.73 12.28
N VAL A 424 -37.02 -10.66 13.08
CA VAL A 424 -37.93 -10.31 14.20
C VAL A 424 -38.31 -11.46 15.13
N LEU A 425 -37.60 -11.54 16.27
CA LEU A 425 -38.17 -11.39 17.62
C LEU A 425 -37.09 -10.85 18.58
#